data_AF-A0A8H4A8L7-F1
#
_entry.id   AF-A0A8H4A8L7-F1
#
_cell.length_a   1.000
_cell.length_b   1.000
_cell.length_c   1.000
_cell.angle_alpha   90.00
_cell.angle_beta   90.00
_cell.angle_gamma   90.00
#
_symmetry.space_group_name_H-M   'P 1'
#
loop_
_entity.id
_entity.type
_entity.pdbx_description
1 polymer ?
#
loop_
_entity_poly.entity_id
_entity_poly.type
_entity_poly.pdbx_seq_one_letter_code
_entity_poly.pdbx_strand_id
1 'polypeptide(L)'
;MITLPNECYYMIFNNLRPDHKNLFLCALVNRHWCRLVIPILWSDPEEHFTDIRLIRIFLLTLNAEEQALLIPFNITLPNHPKPLFDYTNYITSINNYLYYGIRNWLYDIKYKPFITECELENAVKCSLITMFLRTSNRYFSKDPL
;
A
#
# COMPACT_ATOMS: atom_id res chain seq x y z
N MET A 1 33.53 0.65 15.81
CA MET A 1 32.58 -0.40 15.40
C MET A 1 32.31 -0.17 13.92
N ILE A 2 32.67 -1.12 13.04
CA ILE A 2 32.51 -0.96 11.59
C ILE A 2 31.04 -1.22 11.27
N THR A 3 30.34 -0.22 10.76
CA THR A 3 28.96 -0.35 10.29
C THR A 3 28.97 -0.54 8.79
N LEU A 4 28.21 -1.53 8.31
CA LEU A 4 28.05 -1.77 6.89
C LEU A 4 27.32 -0.57 6.23
N PRO A 5 27.75 -0.10 5.05
CA PRO A 5 27.01 0.93 4.30
C PRO A 5 25.59 0.48 3.92
N ASN A 6 24.68 1.44 3.70
CA ASN A 6 23.30 1.16 3.35
C ASN A 6 23.18 0.36 2.04
N GLU A 7 24.07 0.63 1.09
CA GLU A 7 24.12 -0.02 -0.23
C GLU A 7 24.27 -1.53 -0.08
N CYS A 8 25.10 -1.98 0.86
CA CYS A 8 25.28 -3.40 1.13
C CYS A 8 24.04 -4.02 1.79
N TYR A 9 23.37 -3.31 2.71
CA TYR A 9 22.09 -3.77 3.25
C TYR A 9 21.02 -3.89 2.17
N TYR A 10 20.93 -2.91 1.27
CA TYR A 10 20.02 -2.96 0.13
C TYR A 10 20.30 -4.18 -0.75
N MET A 11 21.57 -4.47 -1.05
CA MET A 11 21.92 -5.69 -1.79
C MET A 11 21.45 -6.96 -1.05
N ILE A 12 21.69 -7.06 0.26
CA ILE A 12 21.27 -8.21 1.07
C ILE A 12 19.74 -8.37 1.02
N PHE A 13 18.99 -7.31 1.32
CA PHE A 13 17.52 -7.36 1.37
C PHE A 13 16.89 -7.56 0.00
N ASN A 14 17.50 -7.01 -1.08
CA ASN A 14 17.01 -7.23 -2.43
C ASN A 14 17.13 -8.70 -2.87
N ASN A 15 18.16 -9.42 -2.42
CA ASN A 15 18.28 -10.86 -2.66
C ASN A 15 17.21 -11.69 -1.91
N LEU A 16 16.61 -11.13 -0.86
CA LEU A 16 15.53 -11.77 -0.09
C LEU A 16 14.13 -11.40 -0.58
N ARG A 17 13.98 -10.53 -1.60
CA ARG A 17 12.67 -10.13 -2.14
C ARG A 17 11.76 -11.31 -2.50
N PRO A 18 12.23 -12.40 -3.16
CA PRO A 18 11.37 -13.53 -3.48
C PRO A 18 10.82 -14.25 -2.25
N ASP A 19 11.46 -14.07 -1.10
CA ASP A 19 11.04 -14.59 0.20
C ASP A 19 10.50 -13.45 1.07
N HIS A 20 9.32 -12.97 0.71
CA HIS A 20 8.65 -11.86 1.39
C HIS A 20 8.51 -12.09 2.91
N LYS A 21 8.36 -13.34 3.34
CA LYS A 21 8.28 -13.70 4.76
C LYS A 21 9.61 -13.43 5.47
N ASN A 22 10.72 -13.93 4.94
CA ASN A 22 12.03 -13.69 5.54
C ASN A 22 12.44 -12.22 5.46
N LEU A 23 12.12 -11.56 4.35
CA LEU A 23 12.31 -10.12 4.22
C LEU A 23 11.53 -9.35 5.30
N PHE A 24 10.26 -9.69 5.54
CA PHE A 24 9.47 -9.10 6.63
C PHE A 24 10.12 -9.31 8.00
N LEU A 25 10.65 -10.50 8.28
CA LEU A 25 11.36 -10.76 9.54
C LEU A 25 12.59 -9.85 9.71
N CYS A 26 13.30 -9.52 8.63
CA CYS A 26 14.40 -8.54 8.68
C CYS A 26 13.93 -7.16 9.15
N ALA A 27 12.71 -6.74 8.81
CA ALA A 27 12.17 -5.46 9.26
C ALA A 27 11.98 -5.39 10.79
N LEU A 28 11.89 -6.54 11.46
CA LEU A 28 11.66 -6.63 12.91
C LEU A 28 12.95 -6.63 13.73
N VAL A 29 14.13 -6.74 13.09
CA VAL A 29 15.42 -6.87 13.79
C VAL A 29 15.78 -5.60 14.55
N ASN A 30 15.76 -4.44 13.86
CA ASN A 30 16.04 -3.15 14.48
C ASN A 30 15.46 -2.00 13.63
N ARG A 31 15.47 -0.78 14.17
CA ARG A 31 14.91 0.42 13.51
C ARG A 31 15.60 0.75 12.18
N HIS A 32 16.90 0.47 12.05
CA HIS A 32 17.65 0.74 10.83
C HIS A 32 17.23 -0.22 9.71
N TRP A 33 17.17 -1.52 10.01
CA TRP A 33 16.72 -2.55 9.08
C TRP A 33 15.26 -2.34 8.69
N CYS A 34 14.39 -2.02 9.65
CA CYS A 34 12.99 -1.66 9.39
C CYS A 34 12.87 -0.56 8.32
N ARG A 35 13.65 0.52 8.44
CA ARG A 35 13.62 1.64 7.49
C ARG A 35 14.07 1.28 6.08
N LEU A 36 15.00 0.35 5.93
CA LEU A 36 15.50 -0.09 4.63
C LEU A 36 14.58 -1.15 4.00
N VAL A 37 14.10 -2.09 4.80
CA VAL A 37 13.29 -3.22 4.35
C VAL A 37 11.88 -2.79 3.96
N ILE A 38 11.25 -1.88 4.71
CA ILE A 38 9.86 -1.48 4.43
C ILE A 38 9.71 -0.97 2.99
N PRO A 39 10.48 0.01 2.49
CA PRO A 39 10.38 0.43 1.09
C PRO A 39 10.55 -0.71 0.07
N ILE A 40 11.42 -1.70 0.36
CA ILE A 40 11.67 -2.86 -0.51
C ILE A 40 10.46 -3.80 -0.52
N LEU A 41 9.93 -4.09 0.67
CA LEU A 41 8.79 -4.98 0.87
C LEU A 41 7.52 -4.43 0.21
N TRP A 42 7.32 -3.12 0.31
CA TRP A 42 6.15 -2.44 -0.23
C TRP A 42 6.31 -2.01 -1.68
N SER A 43 7.48 -2.20 -2.33
CA SER A 43 7.67 -1.76 -3.71
C SER A 43 6.83 -2.53 -4.72
N ASP A 44 6.64 -3.83 -4.47
CA ASP A 44 5.72 -4.68 -5.22
C ASP A 44 4.99 -5.59 -4.21
N PRO A 45 3.78 -5.23 -3.79
CA PRO A 45 3.02 -6.06 -2.88
C PRO A 45 2.57 -7.40 -3.48
N GLU A 46 2.65 -7.61 -4.81
CA GLU A 46 2.24 -8.85 -5.47
C GLU A 46 0.87 -9.35 -4.97
N GLU A 47 0.81 -10.57 -4.43
CA GLU A 47 -0.41 -11.17 -3.86
C GLU A 47 -0.89 -10.50 -2.55
N HIS A 48 -0.04 -9.75 -1.85
CA HIS A 48 -0.40 -9.05 -0.61
C HIS A 48 -1.41 -7.93 -0.82
N PHE A 49 -1.60 -7.47 -2.06
CA PHE A 49 -2.73 -6.62 -2.41
C PHE A 49 -4.09 -7.23 -2.07
N THR A 50 -4.21 -8.56 -1.96
CA THR A 50 -5.45 -9.23 -1.56
C THR A 50 -5.80 -9.05 -0.07
N ASP A 51 -4.85 -8.56 0.73
CA ASP A 51 -5.04 -8.34 2.16
C ASP A 51 -5.89 -7.09 2.44
N ILE A 52 -7.02 -7.29 3.10
CA ILE A 52 -7.98 -6.24 3.48
C ILE A 52 -7.30 -5.15 4.34
N ARG A 53 -6.31 -5.51 5.15
CA ARG A 53 -5.57 -4.56 5.99
C ARG A 53 -4.79 -3.56 5.14
N LEU A 54 -4.27 -4.01 4.01
CA LEU A 54 -3.55 -3.15 3.07
C LEU A 54 -4.51 -2.20 2.36
N ILE A 55 -5.65 -2.69 1.90
CA ILE A 55 -6.70 -1.83 1.32
C ILE A 55 -7.13 -0.76 2.31
N ARG A 56 -7.32 -1.11 3.59
CA ARG A 56 -7.64 -0.13 4.64
C ARG A 56 -6.56 0.94 4.82
N ILE A 57 -5.28 0.57 4.75
CA ILE A 57 -4.17 1.53 4.79
C ILE A 57 -4.29 2.51 3.61
N PHE A 58 -4.53 2.02 2.39
CA PHE A 58 -4.67 2.89 1.23
C PHE A 58 -5.88 3.82 1.33
N LEU A 59 -7.01 3.32 1.83
CA LEU A 59 -8.21 4.13 2.06
C LEU A 59 -7.97 5.25 3.10
N LEU A 60 -7.15 5.00 4.14
CA LEU A 60 -6.77 6.01 5.13
C LEU A 60 -5.89 7.13 4.55
N THR A 61 -5.21 6.87 3.44
CA THR A 61 -4.29 7.82 2.80
C THR A 61 -4.92 8.65 1.67
N LEU A 62 -6.21 8.42 1.38
CA LEU A 62 -6.94 9.20 0.39
C LEU A 62 -7.05 10.67 0.83
N ASN A 63 -6.86 11.60 -0.11
CA ASN A 63 -7.12 13.02 0.10
C ASN A 63 -8.62 13.35 -0.10
N ALA A 64 -9.02 14.61 0.08
CA ALA A 64 -10.42 15.03 -0.06
C ALA A 64 -10.99 14.79 -1.47
N GLU A 65 -10.18 14.96 -2.53
CA GLU A 65 -10.61 14.78 -3.92
C GLU A 65 -10.86 13.31 -4.24
N GLU A 66 -9.98 12.42 -3.79
CA GLU A 66 -10.10 10.96 -3.96
C GLU A 66 -11.27 10.42 -3.13
N GLN A 67 -11.47 10.93 -1.91
CA GLN A 67 -12.63 10.57 -1.09
C GLN A 67 -13.95 11.05 -1.70
N ALA A 68 -13.95 12.15 -2.48
CA ALA A 68 -15.17 12.68 -3.09
C ALA A 68 -15.82 11.69 -4.06
N LEU A 69 -15.04 10.82 -4.71
CA LEU A 69 -15.52 9.75 -5.59
C LEU A 69 -16.38 8.70 -4.86
N LEU A 70 -16.22 8.61 -3.53
CA LEU A 70 -16.85 7.59 -2.69
C LEU A 70 -18.10 8.10 -1.95
N ILE A 71 -18.30 9.42 -1.90
CA ILE A 71 -19.45 10.07 -1.25
C ILE A 71 -20.80 9.53 -1.76
N PRO A 72 -21.04 9.34 -3.08
CA PRO A 72 -22.33 8.87 -3.59
C PRO A 72 -22.77 7.51 -3.06
N PHE A 73 -21.81 6.68 -2.62
CA PHE A 73 -22.06 5.31 -2.17
C PHE A 73 -22.28 5.19 -0.67
N ASN A 74 -22.15 6.30 0.08
CA ASN A 74 -22.37 6.36 1.52
C ASN A 74 -21.61 5.27 2.31
N ILE A 75 -20.39 4.95 1.89
CA ILE A 75 -19.55 3.94 2.54
C ILE A 75 -18.83 4.53 3.76
N THR A 76 -18.69 3.72 4.81
CA THR A 76 -17.89 4.11 5.98
C THR A 76 -16.42 3.83 5.71
N LEU A 77 -15.61 4.89 5.57
CA LEU A 77 -14.16 4.75 5.43
C LEU A 77 -13.51 4.40 6.77
N PRO A 78 -12.38 3.66 6.75
CA PRO A 78 -11.61 3.41 7.95
C PRO A 78 -11.21 4.74 8.61
N ASN A 79 -11.33 4.81 9.94
CA ASN A 79 -10.92 5.97 10.72
C ASN A 79 -9.91 5.50 11.77
N HIS A 80 -8.62 5.57 11.41
CA HIS A 80 -7.50 5.16 12.25
C HIS A 80 -6.38 6.20 12.19
N PRO A 81 -5.45 6.19 13.16
CA PRO A 81 -4.26 7.03 13.10
C PRO A 81 -3.48 6.77 11.80
N LYS A 82 -2.84 7.83 11.30
CA LYS A 82 -2.00 7.74 10.10
C LYS A 82 -0.94 6.66 10.26
N PRO A 83 -0.65 5.88 9.21
CA PRO A 83 0.40 4.87 9.26
C PRO A 83 1.76 5.51 9.56
N LEU A 84 2.65 4.74 10.19
CA LEU A 84 4.01 5.18 10.53
C LEU A 84 4.84 5.54 9.28
N PHE A 85 4.60 4.81 8.20
CA PHE A 85 5.24 5.01 6.92
C PHE A 85 4.24 5.49 5.87
N ASP A 86 4.73 6.24 4.90
CA ASP A 86 3.97 6.61 3.71
C ASP A 86 4.04 5.46 2.69
N TYR A 87 3.36 4.35 3.01
CA TYR A 87 3.38 3.12 2.21
C TYR A 87 2.98 3.35 0.75
N THR A 88 2.12 4.33 0.50
CA THR A 88 1.64 4.69 -0.83
C THR A 88 2.70 5.29 -1.74
N ASN A 89 3.75 5.89 -1.16
CA ASN A 89 4.90 6.34 -1.94
C ASN A 89 5.79 5.16 -2.37
N TYR A 90 5.78 4.05 -1.63
CA TYR A 90 6.65 2.91 -1.91
C TYR A 90 6.16 2.05 -3.07
N ILE A 91 4.85 2.02 -3.34
CA ILE A 91 4.25 1.20 -4.39
C ILE A 91 4.80 1.61 -5.77
N THR A 92 5.45 0.68 -6.46
CA THR A 92 5.99 0.88 -7.82
C THR A 92 5.21 0.13 -8.90
N SER A 93 4.44 -0.88 -8.52
CA SER A 93 3.61 -1.68 -9.43
C SER A 93 2.20 -1.87 -8.87
N ILE A 94 1.21 -1.88 -9.77
CA ILE A 94 -0.18 -2.20 -9.49
C ILE A 94 -0.55 -3.38 -10.38
N ASN A 95 -1.20 -4.39 -9.80
CA ASN A 95 -1.59 -5.60 -10.50
C ASN A 95 -3.05 -5.99 -10.18
N ASN A 96 -3.52 -7.10 -10.74
CA ASN A 96 -4.91 -7.56 -10.55
C ASN A 96 -5.25 -7.97 -9.10
N TYR A 97 -4.25 -8.24 -8.26
CA TYR A 97 -4.47 -8.54 -6.84
C TYR A 97 -5.06 -7.36 -6.07
N LEU A 98 -4.80 -6.11 -6.50
CA LEU A 98 -5.45 -4.94 -5.91
C LEU A 98 -6.97 -5.03 -6.03
N TYR A 99 -7.47 -5.49 -7.17
CA TYR A 99 -8.90 -5.61 -7.42
C TYR A 99 -9.54 -6.70 -6.56
N TYR A 100 -8.84 -7.84 -6.39
CA TYR A 100 -9.27 -8.88 -5.45
C TYR A 100 -9.29 -8.37 -4.01
N GLY A 101 -8.29 -7.58 -3.60
CA GLY A 101 -8.26 -6.95 -2.28
C GLY A 101 -9.43 -5.99 -2.04
N ILE A 102 -9.71 -5.12 -3.01
CA ILE A 102 -10.86 -4.20 -2.95
C ILE A 102 -12.16 -5.00 -2.77
N ARG A 103 -12.35 -6.07 -3.56
CA ARG A 103 -13.54 -6.92 -3.45
C ARG A 103 -13.63 -7.62 -2.09
N ASN A 104 -12.51 -8.15 -1.59
CA ASN A 104 -12.44 -8.74 -0.25
C ASN A 104 -12.82 -7.73 0.84
N TRP A 105 -12.34 -6.49 0.73
CA TRP A 105 -12.69 -5.41 1.66
C TRP A 105 -14.17 -5.02 1.58
N LEU A 106 -14.75 -4.94 0.38
CA LEU A 106 -16.18 -4.68 0.18
C LEU A 106 -17.05 -5.77 0.81
N TYR A 107 -16.65 -7.03 0.71
CA TYR A 107 -17.31 -8.14 1.40
C TYR A 107 -17.18 -8.04 2.93
N ASP A 108 -16.01 -7.64 3.45
CA ASP A 108 -15.75 -7.48 4.89
C ASP A 108 -16.66 -6.42 5.53
N ILE A 109 -16.87 -5.28 4.85
CA ILE A 109 -17.80 -4.25 5.31
C ILE A 109 -19.28 -4.62 5.09
N LYS A 110 -19.57 -5.87 4.70
CA LYS A 110 -20.92 -6.42 4.45
C LYS A 110 -21.73 -5.59 3.46
N TYR A 111 -21.09 -4.93 2.51
CA TYR A 111 -21.80 -4.17 1.49
C TYR A 111 -22.56 -5.14 0.57
N LYS A 112 -23.88 -4.96 0.46
CA LYS A 112 -24.75 -5.65 -0.50
C LYS A 112 -25.71 -4.62 -1.08
N PRO A 113 -25.64 -4.31 -2.39
CA PRO A 113 -26.82 -4.64 -3.20
C PRO A 113 -26.50 -5.15 -4.62
N PHE A 114 -27.46 -5.91 -5.13
CA PHE A 114 -27.48 -6.67 -6.39
C PHE A 114 -27.26 -5.86 -7.70
N ILE A 115 -26.97 -4.54 -7.65
CA ILE A 115 -26.82 -3.68 -8.84
C ILE A 115 -25.69 -2.62 -8.69
N THR A 116 -25.33 -2.15 -7.49
CA THR A 116 -24.30 -1.09 -7.27
C THR A 116 -22.91 -1.58 -6.86
N GLU A 117 -22.69 -2.90 -6.78
CA GLU A 117 -21.38 -3.49 -6.42
C GLU A 117 -20.30 -3.13 -7.44
N CYS A 118 -20.60 -3.20 -8.74
CA CYS A 118 -19.63 -2.87 -9.80
C CYS A 118 -19.28 -1.37 -9.82
N GLU A 119 -20.25 -0.48 -9.59
CA GLU A 119 -20.02 0.97 -9.58
C GLU A 119 -19.18 1.39 -8.38
N LEU A 120 -19.48 0.86 -7.19
CA LEU A 120 -18.67 1.10 -6.00
C LEU A 120 -17.27 0.50 -6.14
N GLU A 121 -17.15 -0.75 -6.61
CA GLU A 121 -15.86 -1.39 -6.85
C GLU A 121 -15.01 -0.53 -7.81
N ASN A 122 -15.62 0.00 -8.87
CA ASN A 122 -14.95 0.90 -9.81
C ASN A 122 -14.60 2.26 -9.19
N ALA A 123 -15.46 2.83 -8.36
CA ALA A 123 -15.18 4.09 -7.67
C ALA A 123 -14.00 3.95 -6.69
N VAL A 124 -13.94 2.85 -5.94
CA VAL A 124 -12.81 2.53 -5.05
C VAL A 124 -11.54 2.32 -5.86
N LYS A 125 -11.60 1.57 -6.96
CA LYS A 125 -10.47 1.40 -7.88
C LYS A 125 -9.93 2.74 -8.38
N CYS A 126 -10.79 3.60 -8.91
CA CYS A 126 -10.40 4.92 -9.39
C CYS A 126 -9.76 5.76 -8.28
N SER A 127 -10.36 5.76 -7.08
CA SER A 127 -9.83 6.49 -5.93
C SER A 127 -8.42 6.03 -5.56
N LEU A 128 -8.19 4.71 -5.50
CA LEU A 128 -6.88 4.16 -5.17
C LEU A 128 -5.85 4.38 -6.29
N ILE A 129 -6.23 4.22 -7.56
CA ILE A 129 -5.35 4.46 -8.71
C ILE A 129 -4.94 5.94 -8.77
N THR A 130 -5.89 6.86 -8.65
CA THR A 130 -5.62 8.31 -8.61
C THR A 130 -4.67 8.65 -7.45
N MET A 131 -4.90 8.04 -6.28
CA MET A 131 -4.02 8.18 -5.13
C MET A 131 -2.60 7.69 -5.42
N PHE A 132 -2.42 6.51 -6.01
CA PHE A 132 -1.10 5.99 -6.37
C PHE A 132 -0.39 6.87 -7.41
N LEU A 133 -1.11 7.41 -8.39
CA LEU A 133 -0.54 8.34 -9.37
C LEU A 133 -0.10 9.66 -8.74
N ARG A 134 -0.84 10.14 -7.73
CA ARG A 134 -0.46 11.33 -6.97
C ARG A 134 0.77 11.09 -6.10
N THR A 135 0.89 9.93 -5.48
CA THR A 135 1.97 9.61 -4.53
C THR A 135 3.26 9.18 -5.24
N SER A 136 3.17 8.47 -6.37
CA SER A 136 4.33 7.99 -7.13
C SER A 136 5.24 9.13 -7.64
N ASN A 137 4.66 10.29 -8.01
CA ASN A 137 5.41 11.47 -8.42
C ASN A 137 6.28 12.09 -7.30
N ARG A 138 6.09 11.70 -6.04
CA ARG A 138 6.89 12.19 -4.91
C ARG A 138 8.21 11.45 -4.71
N TYR A 139 8.36 10.27 -5.31
CA TYR A 139 9.59 9.48 -5.21
C TYR A 139 10.72 10.04 -6.06
N PHE A 140 10.41 10.53 -7.27
CA PHE A 140 11.39 11.15 -8.17
C PHE A 140 11.76 12.60 -7.81
N SER A 141 11.05 13.22 -6.86
CA SER A 141 11.34 14.58 -6.38
C SER A 141 12.12 14.61 -5.08
N LYS A 142 12.52 13.45 -4.57
CA LYS A 142 13.37 13.31 -3.39
C LYS A 142 14.54 12.38 -3.70
N ASP A 143 15.45 12.85 -4.56
CA ASP A 143 16.82 12.35 -4.54
C ASP A 143 17.43 12.70 -3.18
N PRO A 144 17.91 11.73 -2.39
CA PRO A 144 18.80 12.03 -1.28
C PRO A 144 20.23 12.12 -1.82
N LEU A 145 20.81 13.32 -1.73
CA LEU A 145 22.27 13.49 -1.63
C LEU A 145 22.78 12.83 -0.34
#